data_AF-A0A958C8L5-F1
#
_entry.id   AF-A0A958C8L5-F1
#
_cell.length_a   1.000
_cell.length_b   1.000
_cell.length_c   1.000
_cell.angle_alpha   90.00
_cell.angle_beta   90.00
_cell.angle_gamma   90.00
#
_symmetry.space_group_name_H-M   'P 1'
#
loop_
_entity.id
_entity.type
_entity.pdbx_description
1 polymer ?
#
loop_
_entity_poly.entity_id
_entity_poly.type
_entity_poly.pdbx_seq_one_letter_code
_entity_poly.pdbx_strand_id
1 'polypeptide(L)'
;MIDNRILSLLRTPTAILVVLVIALCAQIPHAADVFRLIAGHGGVLPSIHSYLFAVALELAVLLFVVQHRHVESYIFAVVSVAMNLSYYHLAGIDLLSVIALPSWLVSVALPVAIARYSHAVAEVQPEHDESERLRSEIERLRTESEQATRQLHSQLNEVQSRLDAETKRNKELRRQMDETEQRLRAFEPDKILSRLTDTTRAAVLELMDIVRTQRVESPAQFVQVSDWNKSKAYPTWQVAEASNLIWKNGDESYHAVEVTS
;
A
#
# COMPACT_ATOMS: atom_id res chain seq x y z
N MET A 1 -28.55 8.34 -25.58
CA MET A 1 -27.44 8.40 -24.62
C MET A 1 -27.31 6.99 -24.04
N ILE A 2 -26.32 6.21 -24.46
CA ILE A 2 -26.13 4.86 -23.91
C ILE A 2 -25.53 5.03 -22.51
N ASP A 3 -26.17 4.48 -21.48
CA ASP A 3 -25.69 4.60 -20.11
C ASP A 3 -24.24 4.11 -20.00
N ASN A 4 -23.39 4.87 -19.32
CA ASN A 4 -21.99 4.49 -19.06
C ASN A 4 -21.86 3.11 -18.39
N ARG A 5 -22.90 2.67 -17.67
CA ARG A 5 -23.01 1.35 -17.05
C ARG A 5 -23.12 0.21 -18.08
N ILE A 6 -23.83 0.44 -19.19
CA ILE A 6 -23.97 -0.52 -20.29
C ILE A 6 -22.64 -0.61 -21.04
N LEU A 7 -22.00 0.54 -21.29
CA LEU A 7 -20.68 0.58 -21.94
C LEU A 7 -19.61 -0.13 -21.10
N SER A 8 -19.63 0.04 -19.77
CA SER A 8 -18.70 -0.67 -18.88
C SER A 8 -18.97 -2.17 -18.84
N LEU A 9 -20.24 -2.60 -18.90
CA LEU A 9 -20.59 -4.01 -18.95
C LEU A 9 -20.10 -4.69 -20.23
N LEU A 10 -20.29 -4.04 -21.38
CA LEU A 10 -19.90 -4.54 -22.71
C LEU A 10 -18.37 -4.66 -22.89
N ARG A 11 -17.59 -3.96 -22.07
CA ARG A 11 -16.12 -4.04 -22.08
C ARG A 11 -15.55 -5.14 -21.19
N THR A 12 -16.38 -5.85 -20.43
CA THR A 12 -15.89 -6.91 -19.55
C THR A 12 -15.38 -8.11 -20.36
N PRO A 13 -14.31 -8.80 -19.92
CA PRO A 13 -13.82 -10.02 -20.56
C PRO A 13 -14.92 -11.08 -20.73
N THR A 14 -15.82 -11.19 -19.76
CA THR A 14 -16.96 -12.11 -19.78
C THR A 14 -17.99 -11.74 -20.83
N ALA A 15 -18.36 -10.45 -20.96
CA ALA A 15 -19.28 -10.02 -22.01
C ALA A 15 -18.71 -10.26 -23.41
N ILE A 16 -17.42 -10.02 -23.60
CA ILE A 16 -16.73 -10.27 -24.86
C ILE A 16 -16.68 -11.76 -25.19
N LEU A 17 -16.38 -12.61 -24.20
CA LEU A 17 -16.40 -14.06 -24.37
C LEU A 17 -17.81 -14.58 -24.68
N VAL A 18 -18.85 -14.05 -24.04
CA VAL A 18 -20.24 -14.40 -24.34
C VAL A 18 -20.61 -14.03 -25.78
N VAL A 19 -20.27 -12.82 -26.21
CA VAL A 19 -20.50 -12.39 -27.61
C VAL A 19 -19.72 -13.27 -28.58
N LEU A 20 -18.47 -13.62 -28.26
CA LEU A 20 -17.65 -14.52 -29.05
C LEU A 20 -18.29 -15.91 -29.19
N VAL A 21 -18.77 -16.49 -28.09
CA VAL A 21 -19.45 -17.79 -28.11
C VAL A 21 -20.72 -17.73 -28.96
N ILE A 22 -21.53 -16.67 -28.83
CA ILE A 22 -22.72 -16.47 -29.66
C ILE A 22 -22.34 -16.38 -31.14
N ALA A 23 -21.29 -15.62 -31.46
CA ALA A 23 -20.76 -15.47 -32.82
C ALA A 23 -20.31 -16.81 -33.42
N LEU A 24 -19.54 -17.61 -32.68
CA LEU A 24 -19.10 -18.94 -33.11
C LEU A 24 -20.28 -19.89 -33.31
N CYS A 25 -21.26 -19.88 -32.39
CA CYS A 25 -22.49 -20.67 -32.53
C CYS A 25 -23.25 -20.34 -33.82
N ALA A 26 -23.30 -19.05 -34.21
CA ALA A 26 -23.94 -18.61 -35.44
C ALA A 26 -23.15 -19.02 -36.72
N GLN A 27 -21.83 -19.27 -36.59
CA GLN A 27 -20.96 -19.70 -37.70
C GLN A 27 -20.99 -21.22 -37.94
N ILE A 28 -21.36 -22.02 -36.94
CA ILE A 28 -21.45 -23.49 -37.06
C ILE A 28 -22.17 -23.97 -38.33
N PRO A 29 -23.35 -23.42 -38.74
CA PRO A 29 -24.01 -23.84 -39.97
C PRO A 29 -23.18 -23.60 -41.23
N HIS A 30 -22.41 -22.51 -41.31
CA HIS A 30 -21.57 -22.20 -42.46
C HIS A 30 -20.42 -23.20 -42.58
N ALA A 31 -19.72 -23.49 -41.47
CA ALA A 31 -18.66 -24.48 -41.45
C ALA A 31 -19.17 -25.90 -41.74
N ALA A 32 -20.32 -26.27 -41.16
CA ALA A 32 -20.94 -27.58 -41.39
C ALA A 32 -21.34 -27.76 -42.86
N ASP A 33 -21.88 -26.72 -43.49
CA ASP A 33 -22.26 -26.76 -44.89
C ASP A 33 -21.06 -26.90 -45.83
N VAL A 34 -19.92 -26.27 -45.53
CA VAL A 34 -18.67 -26.48 -46.28
C VAL A 34 -18.24 -27.94 -46.22
N PHE A 35 -18.20 -28.54 -45.02
CA PHE A 35 -17.84 -29.95 -44.87
C PHE A 35 -18.80 -30.87 -45.64
N ARG A 36 -20.10 -30.58 -45.59
CA ARG A 36 -21.12 -31.34 -46.30
C ARG A 36 -20.94 -31.24 -47.82
N LEU A 37 -20.74 -30.03 -48.34
CA LEU A 37 -20.58 -29.77 -49.77
C LEU A 37 -19.30 -30.39 -50.33
N ILE A 38 -18.19 -30.34 -49.57
CA ILE A 38 -16.93 -31.00 -49.95
C ILE A 38 -17.08 -32.52 -49.93
N ALA A 39 -17.75 -33.07 -48.91
CA ALA A 39 -17.92 -34.52 -48.81
C ALA A 39 -18.79 -35.06 -49.94
N GLY A 40 -19.71 -34.29 -50.52
CA GLY A 40 -20.57 -34.72 -51.63
C GLY A 40 -21.62 -35.77 -51.25
N HIS A 41 -21.85 -35.99 -49.95
CA HIS A 41 -22.79 -37.01 -49.45
C HIS A 41 -24.08 -36.35 -48.94
N GLY A 42 -25.23 -36.74 -49.50
CA GLY A 42 -26.55 -36.39 -48.99
C GLY A 42 -27.01 -37.34 -47.87
N GLY A 43 -27.74 -36.82 -46.88
CA GLY A 43 -28.38 -37.63 -45.84
C GLY A 43 -28.11 -37.16 -44.41
N VAL A 44 -28.80 -37.80 -43.45
CA VAL A 44 -28.77 -37.41 -42.03
C VAL A 44 -27.40 -37.68 -41.40
N LEU A 45 -26.80 -38.85 -41.66
CA LEU A 45 -25.53 -39.25 -41.05
C LEU A 45 -24.34 -38.37 -41.50
N PRO A 46 -24.15 -38.06 -42.81
CA PRO A 46 -23.14 -37.10 -43.26
C PRO A 46 -23.38 -35.68 -42.70
N SER A 47 -24.64 -35.28 -42.53
CA SER A 47 -24.98 -33.98 -41.95
C SER A 47 -24.53 -33.90 -40.49
N ILE A 48 -24.84 -34.91 -39.67
CA ILE A 48 -24.39 -34.99 -38.27
C ILE A 48 -22.86 -34.92 -38.19
N HIS A 49 -22.17 -35.67 -39.06
CA HIS A 49 -20.72 -35.68 -39.10
C HIS A 49 -20.13 -34.30 -39.42
N SER A 50 -20.75 -33.59 -40.36
CA SER A 50 -20.34 -32.23 -40.76
C SER A 50 -20.53 -31.22 -39.64
N TYR A 51 -21.62 -31.31 -38.88
CA TYR A 51 -21.84 -30.48 -37.69
C TYR A 51 -20.84 -30.79 -36.57
N LEU A 52 -20.46 -32.05 -36.38
CA LEU A 52 -19.46 -32.43 -35.39
C LEU A 52 -18.07 -31.84 -35.72
N PHE A 53 -17.68 -31.88 -37.00
CA PHE A 53 -16.46 -31.25 -37.49
C PHE A 53 -16.50 -29.71 -37.34
N ALA A 54 -17.63 -29.09 -37.68
CA ALA A 54 -17.82 -27.65 -37.50
C ALA A 54 -17.66 -27.23 -36.03
N VAL A 55 -18.33 -27.93 -35.10
CA VAL A 55 -18.21 -27.66 -33.66
C VAL A 55 -16.76 -27.84 -33.19
N ALA A 56 -16.08 -28.91 -33.61
CA ALA A 56 -14.68 -29.14 -33.23
C ALA A 56 -13.76 -28.01 -33.73
N LEU A 57 -13.97 -27.53 -34.96
CA LEU A 57 -13.22 -26.41 -35.54
C LEU A 57 -13.47 -25.10 -34.77
N GLU A 58 -14.74 -24.74 -34.52
CA GLU A 58 -15.10 -23.50 -33.81
C GLU A 58 -14.65 -23.52 -32.34
N LEU A 59 -14.68 -24.68 -31.67
CA LEU A 59 -14.14 -24.82 -30.31
C LEU A 59 -12.62 -24.73 -30.28
N ALA A 60 -11.93 -25.24 -31.30
CA ALA A 60 -10.49 -25.06 -31.42
C ALA A 60 -10.15 -23.56 -31.53
N VAL A 61 -10.85 -22.81 -32.39
CA VAL A 61 -10.73 -21.35 -32.50
C VAL A 61 -10.92 -20.68 -31.13
N LEU A 62 -11.99 -21.05 -30.41
CA LEU A 62 -12.29 -20.49 -29.09
C LEU A 62 -11.16 -20.73 -28.09
N LEU A 63 -10.59 -21.94 -28.03
CA LEU A 63 -9.51 -22.28 -27.11
C LEU A 63 -8.25 -21.43 -27.35
N PHE A 64 -7.88 -21.19 -28.61
CA PHE A 64 -6.71 -20.36 -28.92
C PHE A 64 -6.93 -18.88 -28.61
N VAL A 65 -8.15 -18.38 -28.85
CA VAL A 65 -8.54 -17.01 -28.49
C VAL A 65 -8.51 -16.81 -26.97
N VAL A 66 -9.01 -17.80 -26.20
CA VAL A 66 -9.02 -17.77 -24.73
C VAL A 66 -7.61 -17.91 -24.14
N GLN A 67 -6.70 -18.65 -24.78
CA GLN A 67 -5.32 -18.78 -24.33
C GLN A 67 -4.44 -17.52 -24.56
N HIS A 68 -5.02 -16.40 -25.02
CA HIS A 68 -4.30 -15.14 -25.28
C HIS A 68 -3.10 -15.28 -26.24
N ARG A 69 -3.14 -16.27 -27.13
CA ARG A 69 -2.08 -16.53 -28.09
C ARG A 69 -2.28 -15.64 -29.33
N HIS A 70 -1.61 -14.48 -29.31
CA HIS A 70 -1.89 -13.36 -30.23
C HIS A 70 -1.67 -13.70 -31.71
N VAL A 71 -0.59 -14.41 -32.05
CA VAL A 71 -0.26 -14.76 -33.44
C VAL A 71 -1.27 -15.79 -33.96
N GLU A 72 -1.63 -16.73 -33.11
CA GLU A 72 -2.53 -17.83 -33.39
C GLU A 72 -3.95 -17.31 -33.64
N SER A 73 -4.41 -16.32 -32.87
CA SER A 73 -5.72 -15.66 -33.06
C SER A 73 -5.87 -15.05 -34.46
N TYR A 74 -4.80 -14.41 -34.99
CA TYR A 74 -4.81 -13.88 -36.36
C TYR A 74 -4.83 -14.99 -37.43
N ILE A 75 -4.08 -16.07 -37.21
CA ILE A 75 -4.11 -17.24 -38.10
C ILE A 75 -5.52 -17.82 -38.16
N PHE A 76 -6.18 -17.98 -37.01
CA PHE A 76 -7.55 -18.47 -36.96
C PHE A 76 -8.55 -17.53 -37.60
N ALA A 77 -8.39 -16.22 -37.45
CA ALA A 77 -9.25 -15.27 -38.16
C ALA A 77 -9.16 -15.43 -39.68
N VAL A 78 -7.96 -15.65 -40.22
CA VAL A 78 -7.77 -15.94 -41.66
C VAL A 78 -8.46 -17.25 -42.05
N VAL A 79 -8.32 -18.30 -41.22
CA VAL A 79 -8.98 -19.60 -41.47
C VAL A 79 -10.51 -19.46 -41.43
N SER A 80 -11.07 -18.71 -40.49
CA SER A 80 -12.51 -18.45 -40.40
C SER A 80 -13.02 -17.64 -41.60
N VAL A 81 -12.26 -16.65 -42.08
CA VAL A 81 -12.57 -15.93 -43.33
C VAL A 81 -12.57 -16.91 -44.51
N ALA A 82 -11.55 -17.76 -44.62
CA ALA A 82 -11.44 -18.72 -45.71
C ALA A 82 -12.61 -19.73 -45.71
N MET A 83 -13.04 -20.21 -44.54
CA MET A 83 -14.19 -21.10 -44.43
C MET A 83 -15.51 -20.41 -44.84
N ASN A 84 -15.74 -19.18 -44.38
CA ASN A 84 -16.92 -18.42 -44.77
C ASN A 84 -16.95 -18.12 -46.29
N LEU A 85 -15.81 -17.76 -46.88
CA LEU A 85 -15.71 -17.57 -48.33
C LEU A 85 -15.88 -18.89 -49.10
N SER A 86 -15.37 -20.00 -48.56
CA SER A 86 -15.57 -21.33 -49.15
C SER A 86 -17.03 -21.71 -49.18
N TYR A 87 -17.81 -21.37 -48.14
CA TYR A 87 -19.26 -21.58 -48.12
C TYR A 87 -19.94 -20.89 -49.31
N TYR A 88 -19.65 -19.60 -49.53
CA TYR A 88 -20.25 -18.86 -50.63
C TYR A 88 -19.77 -19.33 -52.01
N HIS A 89 -18.49 -19.68 -52.13
CA HIS A 89 -17.94 -20.23 -53.36
C HIS A 89 -18.60 -21.57 -53.73
N LEU A 90 -18.73 -22.48 -52.76
CA LEU A 90 -19.39 -23.78 -52.95
C LEU A 90 -20.90 -23.64 -53.18
N ALA A 91 -21.51 -22.55 -52.70
CA ALA A 91 -22.89 -22.18 -53.03
C ALA A 91 -23.05 -21.57 -54.45
N GLY A 92 -21.96 -21.45 -55.22
CA GLY A 92 -21.98 -21.00 -56.61
C GLY A 92 -21.73 -19.50 -56.82
N ILE A 93 -21.30 -18.77 -55.78
CA ILE A 93 -20.97 -17.35 -55.90
C ILE A 93 -19.55 -17.19 -56.44
N ASP A 94 -19.41 -16.43 -57.53
CA ASP A 94 -18.10 -16.00 -58.02
C ASP A 94 -17.51 -14.93 -57.10
N LEU A 95 -16.50 -15.31 -56.33
CA LEU A 95 -15.87 -14.46 -55.31
C LEU A 95 -15.14 -13.23 -55.88
N LEU A 96 -14.79 -13.25 -57.17
CA LEU A 96 -14.11 -12.14 -57.83
C LEU A 96 -15.09 -11.13 -58.43
N SER A 97 -16.38 -11.45 -58.45
CA SER A 97 -17.43 -10.56 -58.92
C SER A 97 -17.77 -9.48 -57.90
N VAL A 98 -18.22 -8.32 -58.39
CA VAL A 98 -18.78 -7.23 -57.58
C VAL A 98 -19.98 -7.71 -56.74
N ILE A 99 -20.71 -8.72 -57.23
CA ILE A 99 -21.87 -9.30 -56.55
C ILE A 99 -21.47 -10.04 -55.27
N ALA A 100 -20.21 -10.48 -55.15
CA ALA A 100 -19.70 -11.15 -53.95
C ALA A 100 -19.31 -10.20 -52.82
N LEU A 101 -19.35 -8.88 -53.02
CA LEU A 101 -19.00 -7.90 -51.98
C LEU A 101 -19.76 -8.12 -50.65
N PRO A 102 -21.07 -8.42 -50.63
CA PRO A 102 -21.77 -8.75 -49.38
C PRO A 102 -21.23 -10.01 -48.70
N SER A 103 -20.89 -11.05 -49.47
CA SER A 103 -20.29 -12.29 -48.96
C SER A 103 -18.93 -12.03 -48.32
N TRP A 104 -18.10 -11.20 -48.95
CA TRP A 104 -16.83 -10.76 -48.37
C TRP A 104 -17.03 -10.00 -47.06
N LEU A 105 -17.98 -9.06 -47.03
CA LEU A 105 -18.25 -8.25 -45.85
C LEU A 105 -18.63 -9.12 -44.65
N VAL A 106 -19.59 -10.04 -44.83
CA VAL A 106 -20.03 -10.95 -43.76
C VAL A 106 -18.93 -11.93 -43.35
N SER A 107 -18.17 -12.44 -44.32
CA SER A 107 -17.08 -13.40 -44.07
C SER A 107 -15.94 -12.81 -43.26
N VAL A 108 -15.68 -11.51 -43.41
CA VAL A 108 -14.55 -10.80 -42.77
C VAL A 108 -14.94 -10.11 -41.46
N ALA A 109 -16.16 -9.56 -41.36
CA ALA A 109 -16.54 -8.72 -40.24
C ALA A 109 -16.44 -9.44 -38.88
N LEU A 110 -16.99 -10.65 -38.77
CA LEU A 110 -16.99 -11.39 -37.52
C LEU A 110 -15.57 -11.85 -37.12
N PRO A 111 -14.79 -12.53 -37.99
CA PRO A 111 -13.45 -12.99 -37.63
C PRO A 111 -12.48 -11.85 -37.28
N VAL A 112 -12.57 -10.72 -37.99
CA VAL A 112 -11.74 -9.54 -37.68
C VAL A 112 -12.14 -8.91 -36.34
N ALA A 113 -13.43 -8.80 -36.05
CA ALA A 113 -13.89 -8.33 -34.75
C ALA A 113 -13.35 -9.24 -33.63
N ILE A 114 -13.46 -10.55 -33.79
CA ILE A 114 -12.95 -11.55 -32.83
C ILE A 114 -11.45 -11.38 -32.59
N ALA A 115 -10.64 -11.29 -33.65
CA ALA A 115 -9.20 -11.10 -33.56
C ALA A 115 -8.81 -9.80 -32.84
N ARG A 116 -9.51 -8.69 -33.16
CA ARG A 116 -9.25 -7.37 -32.57
C ARG A 116 -9.67 -7.29 -31.11
N TYR A 117 -10.80 -7.90 -30.74
CA TYR A 117 -11.27 -7.90 -29.35
C TYR A 117 -10.43 -8.82 -28.45
N SER A 118 -9.88 -9.93 -28.96
CA SER A 118 -8.90 -10.76 -28.23
C SER A 118 -7.70 -9.95 -27.75
N HIS A 119 -7.28 -8.94 -28.53
CA HIS A 119 -6.21 -8.02 -28.16
C HIS A 119 -6.65 -7.02 -27.07
N ALA A 120 -7.83 -6.42 -27.21
CA ALA A 120 -8.37 -5.47 -26.23
C ALA A 120 -8.62 -6.10 -24.85
N VAL A 121 -9.03 -7.37 -24.78
CA VAL A 121 -9.21 -8.09 -23.49
C VAL A 121 -7.87 -8.36 -22.80
N ALA A 122 -6.79 -8.58 -23.56
CA ALA A 122 -5.46 -8.76 -22.98
C ALA A 122 -4.90 -7.44 -22.39
N GLU A 123 -5.24 -6.29 -23.00
CA GLU A 123 -4.80 -4.96 -22.56
C GLU A 123 -5.61 -4.36 -21.41
N VAL A 124 -6.78 -4.92 -21.05
CA VAL A 124 -7.64 -4.44 -19.93
C VAL A 124 -7.31 -5.14 -18.60
N GLN A 125 -6.59 -6.25 -18.61
CA GLN A 125 -6.08 -6.89 -17.39
C GLN A 125 -5.15 -6.03 -16.49
N PRO A 126 -4.29 -5.11 -16.98
CA PRO A 126 -3.40 -4.35 -16.10
C PRO A 126 -4.15 -3.43 -15.12
N GLU A 127 -5.34 -2.93 -15.44
CA GLU A 127 -6.10 -2.08 -14.51
C GLU A 127 -6.66 -2.85 -13.31
N HIS A 128 -7.02 -4.12 -13.49
CA HIS A 128 -7.51 -4.94 -12.39
C HIS A 128 -6.38 -5.32 -11.45
N ASP A 129 -5.23 -5.72 -12.00
CA ASP A 129 -4.02 -6.03 -11.24
C ASP A 129 -3.48 -4.80 -10.50
N GLU A 130 -3.51 -3.62 -11.13
CA GLU A 130 -3.09 -2.37 -10.49
C GLU A 130 -4.06 -1.95 -9.39
N SER A 131 -5.37 -2.11 -9.59
CA SER A 131 -6.38 -1.84 -8.57
C SER A 131 -6.25 -2.76 -7.36
N GLU A 132 -5.96 -4.05 -7.57
CA GLU A 132 -5.72 -4.99 -6.46
C GLU A 132 -4.42 -4.69 -5.72
N ARG A 133 -3.34 -4.36 -6.45
CA ARG A 133 -2.07 -3.91 -5.85
C ARG A 133 -2.27 -2.66 -5.01
N LEU A 134 -2.95 -1.64 -5.54
CA LEU A 134 -3.25 -0.40 -4.82
C LEU A 134 -4.10 -0.67 -3.58
N ARG A 135 -5.09 -1.57 -3.66
CA ARG A 135 -5.87 -1.99 -2.48
C ARG A 135 -5.02 -2.69 -1.44
N SER A 136 -4.13 -3.59 -1.86
CA SER A 136 -3.22 -4.29 -0.94
C SER A 136 -2.25 -3.32 -0.26
N GLU A 137 -1.77 -2.30 -1.00
CA GLU A 137 -0.86 -1.29 -0.47
C GLU A 137 -1.59 -0.35 0.51
N ILE A 138 -2.83 0.07 0.20
CA ILE A 138 -3.65 0.87 1.12
C ILE A 138 -3.91 0.11 2.42
N GLU A 139 -4.24 -1.19 2.35
CA GLU A 139 -4.49 -1.99 3.54
C GLU A 139 -3.21 -2.17 4.38
N ARG A 140 -2.07 -2.38 3.71
CA ARG A 140 -0.77 -2.42 4.37
C ARG A 140 -0.45 -1.11 5.09
N LEU A 141 -0.55 0.02 4.40
CA LEU A 141 -0.32 1.35 4.98
C LEU A 141 -1.26 1.63 6.16
N ARG A 142 -2.53 1.21 6.07
CA ARG A 142 -3.50 1.32 7.15
C ARG A 142 -3.05 0.53 8.38
N THR A 143 -2.66 -0.74 8.20
CA THR A 143 -2.19 -1.58 9.32
C THR A 143 -0.90 -1.05 9.95
N GLU A 144 0.04 -0.56 9.15
CA GLU A 144 1.28 0.08 9.63
C GLU A 144 0.97 1.36 10.43
N SER A 145 0.05 2.20 9.95
CA SER A 145 -0.40 3.40 10.69
C SER A 145 -1.08 3.05 12.01
N GLU A 146 -1.93 2.03 12.04
CA GLU A 146 -2.60 1.57 13.26
C GLU A 146 -1.59 1.02 14.28
N GLN A 147 -0.58 0.27 13.82
CA GLN A 147 0.50 -0.23 14.67
C GLN A 147 1.35 0.90 15.23
N ALA A 148 1.75 1.87 14.40
CA ALA A 148 2.51 3.04 14.82
C ALA A 148 1.73 3.83 15.89
N THR A 149 0.42 4.03 15.70
CA THR A 149 -0.44 4.72 16.68
C THR A 149 -0.50 3.97 18.01
N ARG A 150 -0.60 2.64 17.99
CA ARG A 150 -0.57 1.81 19.22
C ARG A 150 0.78 1.88 19.92
N GLN A 151 1.89 1.85 19.18
CA GLN A 151 3.23 1.99 19.75
C GLN A 151 3.40 3.35 20.42
N LEU A 152 2.93 4.43 19.78
CA LEU A 152 3.00 5.79 20.32
C LEU A 152 2.20 5.92 21.62
N HIS A 153 1.00 5.33 21.69
CA HIS A 153 0.22 5.28 22.93
C HIS A 153 0.92 4.48 24.04
N SER A 154 1.57 3.36 23.70
CA SER A 154 2.35 2.58 24.67
C SER A 154 3.52 3.37 25.22
N GLN A 155 4.28 4.06 24.36
CA GLN A 155 5.40 4.90 24.78
C GLN A 155 4.92 6.08 25.64
N LEU A 156 3.80 6.71 25.27
CA LEU A 156 3.22 7.80 26.06
C LEU A 156 2.85 7.34 27.47
N ASN A 157 2.23 6.16 27.59
CA ASN A 157 1.88 5.60 28.90
C ASN A 157 3.11 5.28 29.75
N GLU A 158 4.19 4.78 29.13
CA GLU A 158 5.45 4.50 29.83
C GLU A 158 6.11 5.80 30.33
N VAL A 159 6.18 6.82 29.48
CA VAL A 159 6.74 8.13 29.83
C VAL A 159 5.93 8.76 30.97
N GLN A 160 4.60 8.69 30.90
CA GLN A 160 3.74 9.18 31.96
C GLN A 160 4.01 8.46 33.29
N SER A 161 4.20 7.13 33.28
CA SER A 161 4.51 6.39 34.50
C SER A 161 5.88 6.76 35.07
N ARG A 162 6.88 6.99 34.21
CA ARG A 162 8.22 7.45 34.63
C ARG A 162 8.15 8.84 35.25
N LEU A 163 7.38 9.76 34.65
CA LEU A 163 7.17 11.11 35.16
C LEU A 163 6.51 11.09 36.55
N ASP A 164 5.51 10.24 36.75
CA ASP A 164 4.84 10.08 38.05
C ASP A 164 5.79 9.51 39.12
N ALA A 165 6.65 8.57 38.74
CA ALA A 165 7.65 7.99 39.63
C ALA A 165 8.71 9.02 40.04
N GLU A 166 9.24 9.80 39.09
CA GLU A 166 10.18 10.89 39.36
C GLU A 166 9.55 12.00 40.22
N THR A 167 8.28 12.32 39.98
CA THR A 167 7.56 13.29 40.81
C THR A 167 7.47 12.82 42.27
N LYS A 168 7.20 11.52 42.49
CA LYS A 168 7.21 10.94 43.85
C LYS A 168 8.61 10.96 44.46
N ARG A 169 9.63 10.59 43.69
CA ARG A 169 11.03 10.58 44.13
C ARG A 169 11.51 11.98 44.53
N ASN A 170 11.22 13.00 43.74
CA ASN A 170 11.56 14.39 44.04
C ASN A 170 10.88 14.90 45.31
N LYS A 171 9.61 14.52 45.56
CA LYS A 171 8.92 14.87 46.80
C LYS A 171 9.57 14.23 48.02
N GLU A 172 10.00 12.97 47.90
CA GLU A 172 10.68 12.27 48.98
C GLU A 172 12.07 12.87 49.27
N LEU A 173 12.85 13.17 48.23
CA LEU A 173 14.13 13.86 48.37
C LEU A 173 13.98 15.22 49.07
N ARG A 174 12.94 15.99 48.74
CA ARG A 174 12.63 17.26 49.42
C ARG A 174 12.36 17.05 50.91
N ARG A 175 11.59 16.01 51.28
CA ARG A 175 11.36 15.66 52.68
C ARG A 175 12.66 15.32 53.42
N GLN A 176 13.52 14.51 52.80
CA GLN A 176 14.81 14.16 53.39
C GLN A 176 15.70 15.39 53.57
N MET A 177 15.71 16.31 52.62
CA MET A 177 16.43 17.58 52.76
C MET A 177 15.89 18.39 53.94
N ASP A 178 14.58 18.56 54.06
CA ASP A 178 13.95 19.31 55.15
C ASP A 178 14.25 18.67 56.52
N GLU A 179 14.19 17.34 56.62
CA GLU A 179 14.55 16.60 57.84
C GLU A 179 16.02 16.78 58.20
N THR A 180 16.91 16.71 57.20
CA THR A 180 18.35 16.89 57.41
C THR A 180 18.66 18.33 57.86
N GLU A 181 17.98 19.32 57.28
CA GLU A 181 18.10 20.72 57.68
C GLU A 181 17.57 20.95 59.10
N GLN A 182 16.44 20.33 59.48
CA GLN A 182 15.94 20.38 60.84
C GLN A 182 16.90 19.73 61.84
N ARG A 183 17.50 18.58 61.50
CA ARG A 183 18.52 17.93 62.33
C ARG A 183 19.75 18.82 62.51
N LEU A 184 20.20 19.49 61.45
CA LEU A 184 21.29 20.46 61.51
C LEU A 184 20.92 21.67 62.39
N ARG A 185 19.70 22.18 62.32
CA ARG A 185 19.24 23.31 63.16
C ARG A 185 19.07 22.92 64.63
N ALA A 186 18.64 21.69 64.90
CA ALA A 186 18.48 21.16 66.26
C ALA A 186 19.81 20.69 66.89
N PHE A 187 20.90 20.72 66.13
CA PHE A 187 22.23 20.38 66.61
C PHE A 187 22.74 21.48 67.54
N GLU A 188 22.83 21.18 68.85
CA GLU A 188 23.36 22.08 69.88
C GLU A 188 24.83 21.74 70.20
N PRO A 189 25.81 22.35 69.51
CA PRO A 189 27.22 22.03 69.68
C PRO A 189 27.73 22.29 71.10
N ASP A 190 27.18 23.28 71.80
CA ASP A 190 27.61 23.69 73.14
C ASP A 190 27.37 22.62 74.22
N LYS A 191 26.29 21.83 74.09
CA LYS A 191 26.02 20.70 75.00
C LYS A 191 27.01 19.55 74.83
N ILE A 192 27.58 19.38 73.63
CA ILE A 192 28.59 18.36 73.36
C ILE A 192 29.97 18.87 73.80
N LEU A 193 30.29 20.12 73.48
CA LEU A 193 31.56 20.76 73.87
C LEU A 193 31.76 20.84 75.39
N SER A 194 30.67 20.97 76.17
CA SER A 194 30.71 20.99 77.64
C SER A 194 31.00 19.63 78.30
N ARG A 195 30.95 18.52 77.54
CA ARG A 195 31.24 17.17 78.04
C ARG A 195 32.64 16.67 77.68
N LEU A 196 33.43 17.47 76.96
CA LEU A 196 34.77 17.12 76.50
C LEU A 196 35.84 17.65 77.45
N THR A 197 36.94 16.91 77.61
CA THR A 197 38.14 17.41 78.29
C THR A 197 38.75 18.58 77.51
N ASP A 198 39.40 19.53 78.20
CA ASP A 198 39.85 20.80 77.61
C ASP A 198 40.71 20.62 76.35
N THR A 199 41.60 19.62 76.34
CA THR A 199 42.45 19.29 75.19
C THR A 199 41.64 18.82 73.99
N THR A 200 40.59 18.03 74.23
CA THR A 200 39.71 17.49 73.17
C THR A 200 38.75 18.57 72.66
N ARG A 201 38.28 19.45 73.54
CA ARG A 201 37.43 20.58 73.20
C ARG A 201 38.13 21.57 72.26
N ALA A 202 39.40 21.88 72.53
CA ALA A 202 40.21 22.76 71.69
C ALA A 202 40.38 22.20 70.26
N ALA A 203 40.71 20.91 70.14
CA ALA A 203 40.84 20.25 68.83
C ALA A 203 39.52 20.22 68.03
N VAL A 204 38.38 20.01 68.71
CA VAL A 204 37.06 20.04 68.06
C VAL A 204 36.69 21.44 67.55
N LEU A 205 37.02 22.49 68.32
CA LEU A 205 36.75 23.87 67.90
C LEU A 205 37.57 24.27 66.67
N GLU A 206 38.83 23.84 66.59
CA GLU A 206 39.69 24.07 65.42
C GLU A 206 39.13 23.38 64.15
N LEU A 207 38.70 22.13 64.27
CA LEU A 207 38.04 21.41 63.17
C LEU A 207 36.72 22.06 62.74
N MET A 208 35.91 22.55 63.68
CA MET A 208 34.67 23.26 63.37
C MET A 208 34.93 24.57 62.60
N ASP A 209 36.02 25.27 62.90
CA ASP A 209 36.40 26.50 62.19
C ASP A 209 36.88 26.23 60.75
N ILE A 210 37.63 25.13 60.57
CA ILE A 210 38.04 24.64 59.24
C ILE A 210 36.80 24.24 58.40
N VAL A 211 35.84 23.52 58.98
CA VAL A 211 34.62 23.12 58.25
C VAL A 211 33.73 24.32 57.93
N ARG A 212 33.65 25.32 58.84
CA ARG A 212 32.87 26.54 58.62
C ARG A 212 33.44 27.41 57.50
N THR A 213 34.76 27.39 57.31
CA THR A 213 35.45 28.10 56.21
C THR A 213 35.38 27.34 54.89
N GLN A 214 35.19 26.02 54.89
CA GLN A 214 34.90 25.20 53.70
C GLN A 214 33.43 25.25 53.26
N ARG A 215 32.79 26.43 53.26
CA ARG A 215 31.45 26.58 52.68
C ARG A 215 31.52 26.19 51.20
N VAL A 216 31.02 25.00 50.89
CA VAL A 216 30.93 24.45 49.53
C VAL A 216 30.14 25.45 48.68
N GLU A 217 30.83 26.11 47.75
CA GLU A 217 30.18 26.75 46.62
C GLU A 217 29.34 25.68 45.93
N SER A 218 28.01 25.84 45.96
CA SER A 218 27.10 24.98 45.23
C SER A 218 27.55 24.93 43.77
N PRO A 219 27.86 23.76 43.19
CA PRO A 219 28.04 23.68 41.76
C PRO A 219 26.65 23.78 41.15
N ALA A 220 26.17 25.01 40.95
CA ALA A 220 25.21 25.31 39.91
C ALA A 220 25.91 25.13 38.55
N GLN A 221 26.40 23.93 38.26
CA GLN A 221 26.75 23.54 36.90
C GLN A 221 25.46 23.18 36.19
N PHE A 222 24.80 24.22 35.67
CA PHE A 222 24.05 24.05 34.44
C PHE A 222 25.03 23.52 33.39
N VAL A 223 24.96 22.23 33.10
CA VAL A 223 25.61 21.66 31.93
C VAL A 223 24.86 22.22 30.73
N GLN A 224 25.42 23.25 30.10
CA GLN A 224 25.05 23.62 28.73
C GLN A 224 25.44 22.43 27.84
N VAL A 225 24.44 21.67 27.39
CA VAL A 225 24.60 20.65 26.35
C VAL A 225 24.70 21.40 25.01
N SER A 226 25.86 22.01 24.76
CA SER A 226 26.20 22.59 23.47
C SER A 226 27.58 22.12 23.06
N ASP A 227 27.69 20.83 22.76
CA ASP A 227 28.68 20.29 21.82
C ASP A 227 28.44 18.78 21.67
N TRP A 228 27.39 18.41 20.93
CA TRP A 228 27.30 17.06 20.37
C TRP A 228 26.98 17.09 18.87
N ASN A 229 28.07 16.99 18.12
CA ASN A 229 28.20 16.27 16.86
C ASN A 229 27.58 16.85 15.57
N LYS A 230 28.34 17.75 14.93
CA LYS A 230 28.34 17.92 13.48
C LYS A 230 28.99 16.69 12.83
N SER A 231 28.20 15.73 12.38
CA SER A 231 28.33 15.01 11.09
C SER A 231 27.75 13.59 11.13
N LYS A 232 27.02 13.26 10.05
CA LYS A 232 26.59 11.91 9.59
C LYS A 232 25.30 11.30 10.19
N ALA A 233 24.21 11.55 9.45
CA ALA A 233 23.31 10.56 8.82
C ALA A 233 22.66 9.43 9.66
N TYR A 234 21.31 9.56 9.78
CA TYR A 234 20.24 8.56 9.98
C TYR A 234 19.89 8.08 11.41
N PRO A 235 18.61 7.69 11.64
CA PRO A 235 17.82 8.15 12.78
C PRO A 235 17.63 7.07 13.86
N THR A 236 17.62 7.51 15.12
CA THR A 236 17.11 6.71 16.24
C THR A 236 16.27 7.61 17.14
N TRP A 237 15.02 7.20 17.34
CA TRP A 237 14.04 7.84 18.21
C TRP A 237 14.54 7.90 19.65
N GLN A 238 14.55 9.11 20.23
CA GLN A 238 14.56 9.29 21.68
C GLN A 238 13.58 10.38 22.06
N VAL A 239 12.62 9.98 22.90
CA VAL A 239 11.64 10.83 23.56
C VAL A 239 12.37 11.82 24.45
N ALA A 240 12.09 13.12 24.27
CA ALA A 240 12.52 14.17 25.18
C ALA A 240 11.29 14.96 25.64
N GLU A 241 11.17 15.04 26.95
CA GLU A 241 10.08 15.63 27.73
C GLU A 241 9.86 17.11 27.42
N ALA A 242 8.63 17.52 27.69
CA ALA A 242 8.11 18.85 27.45
C ALA A 242 8.92 19.96 28.16
N SER A 243 9.30 20.98 27.39
CA SER A 243 9.24 22.39 27.83
C SER A 243 9.41 23.31 26.62
N ASN A 244 8.34 24.04 26.31
CA ASN A 244 8.28 25.21 25.42
C ASN A 244 8.89 25.05 24.00
N LEU A 245 8.02 24.65 23.06
CA LEU A 245 8.26 24.81 21.63
C LEU A 245 8.34 26.31 21.29
N ILE A 246 9.56 26.84 21.14
CA ILE A 246 9.81 28.01 20.30
C ILE A 246 10.30 27.47 18.96
N TRP A 247 9.45 27.60 17.93
CA TRP A 247 9.82 27.26 16.56
C TRP A 247 10.71 28.36 15.98
N LYS A 248 11.84 27.98 15.40
CA LYS A 248 12.74 28.87 14.65
C LYS A 248 12.58 28.58 13.16
N ASN A 249 11.95 29.49 12.43
CA ASN A 249 12.13 29.57 10.98
C ASN A 249 13.28 30.53 10.67
N GLY A 250 13.96 30.28 9.57
CA GLY A 250 14.89 31.25 9.00
C GLY A 250 14.13 32.53 8.63
N ASP A 251 14.82 33.65 8.85
CA ASP A 251 14.48 35.02 8.50
C ASP A 251 13.64 35.85 9.49
N GLU A 252 14.11 37.09 9.61
CA GLU A 252 13.86 38.10 10.63
C GLU A 252 12.40 38.58 10.69
N SER A 253 11.77 38.53 11.87
CA SER A 253 10.91 39.58 12.45
C SER A 253 10.12 39.07 13.67
N TYR A 254 10.08 39.88 14.73
CA TYR A 254 9.37 39.59 15.99
C TYR A 254 7.90 40.01 15.88
N HIS A 255 6.97 39.08 16.12
CA HIS A 255 5.61 39.42 16.53
C HIS A 255 5.24 38.64 17.79
N ALA A 256 4.92 39.39 18.86
CA ALA A 256 4.37 38.85 20.09
C ALA A 256 2.93 38.37 19.84
N VAL A 257 2.62 37.13 20.25
CA VAL A 257 1.24 36.66 20.39
C VAL A 257 0.94 36.62 21.87
N GLU A 258 0.13 37.56 22.31
CA GLU A 258 -0.47 37.60 23.63
C GLU A 258 -1.56 36.53 23.69
N VAL A 259 -1.40 35.53 24.56
CA VAL A 259 -2.47 34.57 24.88
C VAL A 259 -3.12 35.06 26.16
N THR A 260 -4.24 35.78 26.01
CA THR A 260 -5.18 36.03 27.10
C THR A 260 -5.80 34.71 27.56
N SER A 261 -5.94 34.55 28.88
CA SER A 261 -6.55 33.41 29.55
C SER A 261 -8.01 33.18 29.17
#